data_AF-A0A9D1JB82-F1
#
_entry.id   AF-A0A9D1JB82-F1
#
_cell.length_a   1.000
_cell.length_b   1.000
_cell.length_c   1.000
_cell.angle_alpha   90.00
_cell.angle_beta   90.00
_cell.angle_gamma   90.00
#
_symmetry.space_group_name_H-M   'P 1'
#
loop_
_entity.id
_entity.type
_entity.pdbx_description
1 polymer ?
#
loop_
_entity_poly.entity_id
_entity_poly.type
_entity_poly.pdbx_seq_one_letter_code
_entity_poly.pdbx_strand_id
1 'polypeptide(L)'
;MENGGEIRRDQKRSDWIFRFIPILLIAFVLFFVFKLQGGWDVSSNFGVRTITASRDKGNVQAVIDGDEETVWGDGNYWEKEKAGDYICFFFSGEKEIRGVSIEGTHPDQLRFWYREDGRWREIADVSREGACYVFSEPVCTEEFQISTGEGAEKMRWNVREMVFYD
;
A
#
# COMPACT_ATOMS: atom_id res chain seq x y z
N MET A 1 22.50 -48.33 -42.88
CA MET A 1 22.13 -48.45 -41.44
C MET A 1 23.23 -47.71 -40.70
N GLU A 2 23.06 -46.62 -39.97
CA GLU A 2 21.94 -45.93 -39.31
C GLU A 2 22.25 -44.42 -39.38
N ASN A 3 21.25 -43.56 -39.53
CA ASN A 3 21.35 -42.12 -39.20
C ASN A 3 19.93 -41.52 -39.13
N GLY A 4 19.09 -42.10 -38.27
CA GLY A 4 17.70 -41.66 -38.08
C GLY A 4 17.29 -41.40 -36.63
N GLY A 5 18.25 -41.41 -35.69
CA GLY A 5 17.98 -41.44 -34.25
C GLY A 5 18.06 -40.09 -33.52
N GLU A 6 18.70 -39.08 -34.10
CA GLU A 6 19.08 -37.87 -33.33
C GLU A 6 18.09 -36.71 -33.47
N ILE A 7 17.42 -36.58 -34.62
CA ILE A 7 16.46 -35.48 -34.89
C ILE A 7 15.18 -35.60 -34.03
N ARG A 8 14.82 -36.81 -33.57
CA ARG A 8 13.58 -37.05 -32.83
C ARG A 8 13.61 -36.59 -31.36
N ARG A 9 14.77 -36.34 -30.76
CA ARG A 9 14.85 -35.96 -29.34
C ARG A 9 14.62 -34.47 -29.09
N ASP A 10 15.10 -33.59 -29.99
CA ASP A 10 14.91 -32.14 -29.84
C ASP A 10 13.50 -31.68 -30.18
N GLN A 11 12.85 -32.31 -31.16
CA GLN A 11 11.48 -31.98 -31.54
C GLN A 11 10.47 -32.27 -30.41
N LYS A 12 10.73 -33.33 -29.61
CA LYS A 12 9.88 -33.70 -28.46
C LYS A 12 10.00 -32.76 -27.27
N ARG A 13 11.16 -32.08 -27.13
CA ARG A 13 11.43 -31.10 -26.04
C ARG A 13 10.77 -29.75 -26.33
N SER A 14 10.72 -29.39 -27.61
CA SER A 14 10.02 -28.22 -28.15
C SER A 14 8.50 -28.30 -27.89
N ASP A 15 7.88 -29.44 -28.19
CA ASP A 15 6.42 -29.65 -28.02
C ASP A 15 5.93 -29.49 -26.57
N TRP A 16 6.78 -29.76 -25.58
CA TRP A 16 6.40 -29.59 -24.17
C TRP A 16 6.31 -28.12 -23.78
N ILE A 17 7.22 -27.27 -24.28
CA ILE A 17 7.23 -25.82 -24.01
C ILE A 17 6.02 -25.16 -24.70
N PHE A 18 5.72 -25.53 -25.95
CA PHE A 18 4.56 -25.02 -26.70
C PHE A 18 3.21 -25.35 -26.04
N ARG A 19 3.13 -26.39 -25.19
CA ARG A 19 1.91 -26.70 -24.41
C ARG A 19 1.66 -25.72 -23.26
N PHE A 20 2.68 -25.07 -22.72
CA PHE A 20 2.54 -24.10 -21.63
C PHE A 20 2.39 -22.66 -22.12
N ILE A 21 2.85 -22.35 -23.33
CA ILE A 21 2.67 -21.02 -23.95
C ILE A 21 1.21 -20.56 -23.90
N PRO A 22 0.18 -21.35 -24.27
CA PRO A 22 -1.20 -20.89 -24.18
C PRO A 22 -1.67 -20.70 -22.73
N ILE A 23 -1.19 -21.51 -21.78
CA ILE A 23 -1.53 -21.36 -20.35
C ILE A 23 -0.90 -20.08 -19.80
N LEU A 24 0.35 -19.80 -20.14
CA LEU A 24 1.06 -18.57 -19.77
C LEU A 24 0.42 -17.34 -20.42
N LEU A 25 -0.02 -17.43 -21.68
CA LEU A 25 -0.75 -16.37 -22.36
C LEU A 25 -2.12 -16.13 -21.72
N ILE A 26 -2.84 -17.19 -21.36
CA ILE A 26 -4.13 -17.06 -20.64
C ILE A 26 -3.89 -16.48 -19.25
N ALA A 27 -2.87 -16.92 -18.52
CA ALA A 27 -2.53 -16.35 -17.20
C ALA A 27 -2.10 -14.89 -17.33
N PHE A 28 -1.34 -14.53 -18.37
CA PHE A 28 -0.94 -13.16 -18.66
C PHE A 28 -2.13 -12.29 -19.04
N VAL A 29 -3.02 -12.78 -19.92
CA VAL A 29 -4.26 -12.10 -20.30
C VAL A 29 -5.19 -11.99 -19.10
N LEU A 30 -5.34 -13.02 -18.28
CA LEU A 30 -6.15 -12.96 -17.05
C LEU A 30 -5.55 -12.01 -16.04
N PHE A 31 -4.23 -11.96 -15.88
CA PHE A 31 -3.55 -10.96 -15.04
C PHE A 31 -3.76 -9.54 -15.57
N PHE A 32 -3.67 -9.35 -16.89
CA PHE A 32 -3.86 -8.06 -17.55
C PHE A 32 -5.32 -7.61 -17.55
N VAL A 33 -6.25 -8.55 -17.75
CA VAL A 33 -7.70 -8.35 -17.66
C VAL A 33 -8.10 -8.13 -16.21
N PHE A 34 -7.49 -8.82 -15.24
CA PHE A 34 -7.70 -8.55 -13.82
C PHE A 34 -7.22 -7.14 -13.47
N LYS A 35 -6.06 -6.70 -13.97
CA LYS A 35 -5.60 -5.30 -13.88
C LYS A 35 -6.53 -4.31 -14.60
N LEU A 36 -7.18 -4.69 -15.70
CA LEU A 36 -8.07 -3.82 -16.49
C LEU A 36 -9.55 -3.82 -16.06
N GLN A 37 -10.03 -4.86 -15.38
CA GLN A 37 -11.45 -5.05 -15.03
C GLN A 37 -11.75 -4.87 -13.53
N GLY A 38 -10.75 -4.72 -12.68
CA GLY A 38 -10.97 -4.58 -11.24
C GLY A 38 -9.70 -4.73 -10.39
N GLY A 39 -8.53 -4.42 -10.95
CA GLY A 39 -7.43 -4.01 -10.08
C GLY A 39 -7.94 -2.74 -9.44
N TRP A 40 -8.02 -2.74 -8.11
CA TRP A 40 -8.25 -1.56 -7.28
C TRP A 40 -7.82 -0.33 -8.08
N ASP A 41 -8.74 0.57 -8.38
CA ASP A 41 -8.35 1.93 -8.73
C ASP A 41 -7.55 2.37 -7.50
N VAL A 42 -6.23 2.13 -7.54
CA VAL A 42 -5.26 2.73 -6.65
C VAL A 42 -5.32 4.18 -7.10
N SER A 43 -6.34 4.88 -6.60
CA SER A 43 -6.58 6.26 -6.98
C SER A 43 -5.30 6.95 -6.55
N SER A 44 -4.52 7.39 -7.52
CA SER A 44 -3.27 8.14 -7.30
C SER A 44 -3.58 9.56 -6.78
N ASN A 45 -4.62 9.67 -5.94
CA ASN A 45 -5.11 10.77 -5.13
C ASN A 45 -6.54 10.39 -4.72
N PHE A 46 -6.74 9.76 -3.55
CA PHE A 46 -8.03 9.45 -2.92
C PHE A 46 -8.83 10.73 -2.54
N GLY A 47 -8.77 11.76 -3.38
CA GLY A 47 -9.17 13.12 -3.11
C GLY A 47 -8.22 13.88 -2.18
N VAL A 48 -7.03 13.37 -1.84
CA VAL A 48 -6.11 14.08 -0.94
C VAL A 48 -5.71 15.43 -1.56
N ARG A 49 -5.98 16.52 -0.84
CA ARG A 49 -5.59 17.89 -1.20
C ARG A 49 -4.30 18.32 -0.53
N THR A 50 -4.15 17.96 0.73
CA THR A 50 -3.05 18.39 1.58
C THR A 50 -2.65 17.25 2.49
N ILE A 51 -1.36 17.12 2.73
CA ILE A 51 -0.81 16.24 3.76
C ILE A 51 0.05 17.09 4.69
N THR A 52 -0.08 16.86 5.99
CA THR A 52 0.81 17.44 6.99
C THR A 52 1.39 16.33 7.86
N ALA A 53 2.56 16.57 8.42
CA ALA A 53 3.15 15.66 9.39
C ALA A 53 3.72 16.44 10.58
N SER A 54 3.75 15.80 11.74
CA SER A 54 4.30 16.41 12.98
C SER A 54 5.79 16.71 12.89
N ARG A 55 6.51 16.04 11.97
CA ARG A 55 7.94 16.20 11.73
C ARG A 55 8.22 16.46 10.25
N ASP A 56 9.21 17.31 10.01
CA ASP A 56 9.78 17.51 8.69
C ASP A 56 10.78 16.38 8.41
N LYS A 57 10.35 15.40 7.60
CA LYS A 57 11.14 14.23 7.17
C LYS A 57 11.33 14.21 5.65
N GLY A 58 11.40 15.40 5.07
CA GLY A 58 11.35 15.59 3.62
C GLY A 58 9.91 15.70 3.10
N ASN A 59 9.76 15.50 1.79
CA ASN A 59 8.49 15.72 1.11
C ASN A 59 7.44 14.66 1.51
N VAL A 60 6.51 15.03 2.39
CA VAL A 60 5.43 14.14 2.84
C VAL A 60 4.49 13.71 1.72
N GLN A 61 4.46 14.44 0.60
CA GLN A 61 3.71 14.03 -0.58
C GLN A 61 4.18 12.68 -1.15
N ALA A 62 5.42 12.27 -0.86
CA ALA A 62 5.96 10.99 -1.28
C ALA A 62 5.13 9.80 -0.77
N VAL A 63 4.39 9.94 0.34
CA VAL A 63 3.59 8.83 0.87
C VAL A 63 2.36 8.48 0.02
N ILE A 64 2.02 9.23 -1.02
CA ILE A 64 0.88 8.96 -1.91
C ILE A 64 1.18 9.33 -3.37
N ASP A 65 2.46 9.44 -3.75
CA ASP A 65 2.82 9.88 -5.10
C ASP A 65 2.75 8.75 -6.14
N GLY A 66 2.51 7.51 -5.69
CA GLY A 66 2.43 6.33 -6.54
C GLY A 66 3.79 5.85 -7.05
N ASP A 67 4.89 6.37 -6.51
CA ASP A 67 6.26 5.99 -6.85
C ASP A 67 6.90 5.20 -5.70
N GLU A 68 7.03 3.89 -5.87
CA GLU A 68 7.60 2.99 -4.86
C GLU A 68 9.08 3.26 -4.53
N GLU A 69 9.77 4.08 -5.32
CA GLU A 69 11.17 4.46 -5.10
C GLU A 69 11.31 5.70 -4.21
N THR A 70 10.24 6.50 -4.03
CA THR A 70 10.26 7.62 -3.10
C THR A 70 9.98 7.14 -1.68
N VAL A 71 10.56 7.83 -0.70
CA VAL A 71 10.37 7.48 0.72
C VAL A 71 10.22 8.78 1.50
N TRP A 72 9.12 8.89 2.24
CA TRP A 72 9.01 9.85 3.32
C TRP A 72 9.50 9.24 4.62
N GLY A 73 10.54 9.81 5.21
CA GLY A 73 11.12 9.26 6.43
C GLY A 73 12.47 9.84 6.82
N ASP A 74 12.90 9.50 8.03
CA ASP A 74 14.15 10.01 8.62
C ASP A 74 15.41 9.32 8.05
N GLY A 75 15.26 8.36 7.13
CA GLY A 75 16.36 7.53 6.65
C GLY A 75 17.09 6.81 7.80
N ASN A 76 18.43 6.86 7.80
CA ASN A 76 19.29 6.14 8.76
C ASN A 76 19.44 6.82 10.15
N TYR A 77 18.61 7.79 10.52
CA TYR A 77 18.75 8.54 11.79
C TYR A 77 18.28 7.79 13.05
N TRP A 78 19.10 7.79 14.10
CA TRP A 78 18.93 7.02 15.35
C TRP A 78 17.93 7.60 16.36
N GLU A 79 17.14 8.61 16.00
CA GLU A 79 16.20 9.23 16.93
C GLU A 79 14.90 8.42 17.04
N LYS A 80 14.38 8.32 18.27
CA LYS A 80 13.12 7.63 18.55
C LYS A 80 11.94 8.52 18.13
N GLU A 81 10.94 7.93 17.49
CA GLU A 81 9.62 8.56 17.37
C GLU A 81 9.07 8.86 18.76
N LYS A 82 8.39 10.00 18.92
CA LYS A 82 7.65 10.33 20.13
C LYS A 82 6.23 9.82 19.95
N ALA A 83 5.59 9.46 21.07
CA ALA A 83 4.16 9.18 21.05
C ALA A 83 3.40 10.42 20.54
N GLY A 84 2.45 10.21 19.65
CA GLY A 84 1.68 11.29 19.02
C GLY A 84 2.34 11.92 17.80
N ASP A 85 3.49 11.42 17.32
CA ASP A 85 3.98 11.78 15.99
C ASP A 85 2.95 11.30 14.93
N TYR A 86 2.63 12.14 13.95
CA TYR A 86 1.49 11.89 13.06
C TYR A 86 1.73 12.30 11.61
N ILE A 87 0.92 11.72 10.72
CA ILE A 87 0.62 12.20 9.37
C ILE A 87 -0.89 12.44 9.30
N CYS A 88 -1.29 13.58 8.75
CA CYS A 88 -2.69 13.96 8.59
C CYS A 88 -2.99 14.26 7.12
N PHE A 89 -4.11 13.74 6.64
CA PHE A 89 -4.59 13.82 5.27
C PHE A 89 -5.88 14.64 5.24
N PHE A 90 -5.94 15.59 4.32
CA PHE A 90 -7.10 16.45 4.09
C PHE A 90 -7.66 16.15 2.71
N PHE A 91 -8.89 15.65 2.64
CA PHE A 91 -9.53 15.24 1.39
C PHE A 91 -10.35 16.37 0.75
N SER A 92 -10.66 16.22 -0.55
CA SER A 92 -11.40 17.17 -1.36
C SER A 92 -12.92 17.07 -1.19
N GLY A 93 -13.38 16.71 0.01
CA GLY A 93 -14.74 16.32 0.35
C GLY A 93 -14.74 15.01 1.15
N GLU A 94 -15.91 14.63 1.65
CA GLU A 94 -16.06 13.44 2.48
C GLU A 94 -15.71 12.16 1.70
N LYS A 95 -14.96 11.28 2.37
CA LYS A 95 -14.56 9.97 1.85
C LYS A 95 -14.95 8.87 2.81
N GLU A 96 -15.54 7.81 2.26
CA GLU A 96 -15.70 6.54 2.96
C GLU A 96 -14.36 5.81 2.93
N ILE A 97 -13.79 5.49 4.10
CA ILE A 97 -12.50 4.81 4.25
C ILE A 97 -12.74 3.52 5.02
N ARG A 98 -12.46 2.38 4.40
CA ARG A 98 -12.45 1.05 5.05
C ARG A 98 -11.09 0.65 5.58
N GLY A 99 -10.04 1.28 5.09
CA GLY A 99 -8.70 1.02 5.58
C GLY A 99 -7.62 1.75 4.81
N VAL A 100 -6.39 1.42 5.18
CA VAL A 100 -5.18 1.97 4.56
C VAL A 100 -4.12 0.88 4.47
N SER A 101 -3.48 0.72 3.32
CA SER A 101 -2.22 -0.01 3.24
C SER A 101 -1.06 0.94 3.44
N ILE A 102 -0.07 0.55 4.23
CA ILE A 102 1.13 1.34 4.49
C ILE A 102 2.35 0.52 4.11
N GLU A 103 2.99 0.90 3.01
CA GLU A 103 4.20 0.26 2.52
C GLU A 103 5.45 0.93 3.10
N GLY A 104 6.42 0.10 3.51
CA GLY A 104 7.66 0.54 4.13
C GLY A 104 7.74 0.18 5.61
N THR A 105 8.56 0.91 6.36
CA THR A 105 8.71 0.71 7.81
C THR A 105 7.96 1.79 8.56
N HIS A 106 7.20 1.40 9.58
CA HIS A 106 6.49 2.32 10.47
C HIS A 106 6.36 1.68 11.85
N PRO A 107 6.03 2.46 12.90
CA PRO A 107 5.71 1.93 14.22
C PRO A 107 4.65 0.83 14.21
N ASP A 108 4.82 -0.19 15.07
CA ASP A 108 3.85 -1.29 15.18
C ASP A 108 2.53 -0.86 15.84
N GLN A 109 2.61 0.13 16.72
CA GLN A 109 1.45 0.69 17.41
C GLN A 109 1.02 1.98 16.72
N LEU A 110 0.23 1.83 15.66
CA LEU A 110 -0.43 2.96 15.01
C LEU A 110 -1.83 3.15 15.62
N ARG A 111 -2.26 4.41 15.65
CA ARG A 111 -3.62 4.83 15.96
C ARG A 111 -4.17 5.58 14.77
N PHE A 112 -5.43 5.35 14.46
CA PHE A 112 -6.12 5.91 13.31
C PHE A 112 -7.22 6.82 13.82
N TRP A 113 -7.31 8.01 13.25
CA TRP A 113 -8.25 9.03 13.69
C TRP A 113 -8.96 9.62 12.50
N TYR A 114 -10.22 9.98 12.70
CA TYR A 114 -11.01 10.73 11.74
C TYR A 114 -11.66 11.92 12.42
N ARG A 115 -11.99 12.93 11.61
CA ARG A 115 -12.72 14.11 12.08
C ARG A 115 -14.21 13.92 11.83
N GLU A 116 -14.99 14.04 12.89
CA GLU A 116 -16.46 13.96 12.88
C GLU A 116 -17.00 15.10 13.74
N ASP A 117 -17.93 15.89 13.22
CA ASP A 117 -18.53 17.04 13.92
C ASP A 117 -17.49 18.00 14.53
N GLY A 118 -16.37 18.19 13.82
CA GLY A 118 -15.26 19.03 14.27
C GLY A 118 -14.47 18.46 15.46
N ARG A 119 -14.59 17.17 15.77
CA ARG A 119 -13.84 16.49 16.83
C ARG A 119 -13.06 15.31 16.25
N TRP A 120 -11.87 15.07 16.80
CA TRP A 120 -11.12 13.86 16.50
C TRP A 120 -11.74 12.66 17.22
N ARG A 121 -11.92 11.56 16.47
CA ARG A 121 -12.38 10.27 16.95
C ARG A 121 -11.34 9.21 16.61
N GLU A 122 -11.02 8.34 17.55
CA GLU A 122 -10.13 7.21 17.32
C GLU A 122 -10.93 6.04 16.72
N ILE A 123 -10.34 5.34 15.75
CA ILE A 123 -10.84 4.06 15.26
C ILE A 123 -10.22 2.97 16.13
N ALA A 124 -11.03 2.37 17.01
CA ALA A 124 -10.55 1.39 17.98
C ALA A 124 -10.36 -0.02 17.40
N ASP A 125 -11.29 -0.44 16.53
CA ASP A 125 -11.36 -1.80 16.01
C ASP A 125 -10.66 -1.89 14.65
N VAL A 126 -9.33 -1.97 14.69
CA VAL A 126 -8.46 -2.06 13.52
C VAL A 126 -7.74 -3.41 13.50
N SER A 127 -7.88 -4.14 12.40
CA SER A 127 -7.13 -5.36 12.14
C SER A 127 -5.97 -5.08 11.19
N ARG A 128 -4.90 -5.88 11.26
CA ARG A 128 -3.72 -5.75 10.40
C ARG A 128 -3.45 -7.06 9.67
N GLU A 129 -3.38 -7.00 8.34
CA GLU A 129 -2.97 -8.10 7.48
C GLU A 129 -1.82 -7.62 6.58
N GLY A 130 -0.58 -7.97 6.95
CA GLY A 130 0.61 -7.46 6.27
C GLY A 130 0.76 -5.95 6.40
N ALA A 131 0.74 -5.25 5.26
CA ALA A 131 0.77 -3.79 5.15
C ALA A 131 -0.61 -3.14 5.32
N CYS A 132 -1.70 -3.93 5.25
CA CYS A 132 -3.06 -3.42 5.27
C CYS A 132 -3.60 -3.30 6.70
N TYR A 133 -4.15 -2.13 7.02
CA TYR A 133 -4.95 -1.85 8.20
C TYR A 133 -6.42 -1.75 7.79
N VAL A 134 -7.26 -2.65 8.29
CA VAL A 134 -8.67 -2.77 7.93
C VAL A 134 -9.51 -2.39 9.14
N PHE A 135 -10.45 -1.46 8.96
CA PHE A 135 -11.38 -1.01 9.99
C PHE A 135 -12.61 -1.92 10.00
N SER A 136 -13.11 -2.24 11.20
CA SER A 136 -14.32 -3.08 11.33
C SER A 136 -15.55 -2.43 10.69
N GLU A 137 -15.64 -1.11 10.75
CA GLU A 137 -16.66 -0.29 10.13
C GLU A 137 -16.00 0.81 9.28
N PRO A 138 -16.55 1.13 8.09
CA PRO A 138 -16.08 2.26 7.31
C PRO A 138 -16.29 3.57 8.07
N VAL A 139 -15.39 4.54 7.84
CA VAL A 139 -15.54 5.90 8.36
C VAL A 139 -15.72 6.90 7.22
N CYS A 140 -16.65 7.84 7.37
CA CYS A 140 -16.84 8.93 6.43
C CYS A 140 -16.20 10.21 6.99
N THR A 141 -15.19 10.75 6.32
CA THR A 141 -14.51 11.96 6.81
C THR A 141 -13.83 12.77 5.71
N GLU A 142 -13.61 14.06 5.97
CA GLU A 142 -12.74 14.93 5.17
C GLU A 142 -11.30 15.00 5.70
N GLU A 143 -11.06 14.53 6.93
CA GLU A 143 -9.74 14.61 7.58
C GLU A 143 -9.44 13.29 8.29
N PHE A 144 -8.29 12.70 7.96
CA PHE A 144 -7.84 11.43 8.52
C PHE A 144 -6.41 11.55 9.01
N GLN A 145 -6.13 11.02 10.21
CA GLN A 145 -4.81 11.09 10.81
C GLN A 145 -4.35 9.71 11.25
N ILE A 146 -3.09 9.40 10.96
CA ILE A 146 -2.39 8.23 11.47
C ILE A 146 -1.33 8.72 12.44
N SER A 147 -1.33 8.23 13.67
CA SER A 147 -0.36 8.64 14.69
C SER A 147 0.30 7.46 15.38
N THR A 148 1.46 7.68 15.97
CA THR A 148 2.12 6.70 16.84
C THR A 148 1.40 6.60 18.18
N GLY A 149 1.15 5.37 18.62
CA GLY A 149 0.54 5.07 19.92
C GLY A 149 1.52 5.21 21.08
N GLU A 150 0.97 5.29 22.30
CA GLU A 150 1.75 5.24 23.53
C GLU A 150 2.44 3.87 23.67
N GLY A 151 3.77 3.87 23.71
CA GLY A 151 4.55 2.63 23.79
C GLY A 151 5.08 2.11 22.46
N ALA A 152 4.94 2.88 21.37
CA ALA A 152 5.62 2.62 20.10
C ALA A 152 7.15 2.57 20.30
N GLU A 153 7.69 1.37 20.53
CA GLU A 153 9.12 1.19 20.68
C GLU A 153 9.81 1.10 19.31
N LYS A 154 10.69 2.06 19.05
CA LYS A 154 11.90 1.92 18.21
C LYS A 154 11.73 1.66 16.70
N MET A 155 10.52 1.61 16.16
CA MET A 155 10.33 1.61 14.70
C MET A 155 10.12 3.03 14.17
N ARG A 156 10.69 3.30 13.00
CA ARG A 156 10.75 4.64 12.37
C ARG A 156 9.73 4.72 11.25
N TRP A 157 9.24 5.91 10.96
CA TRP A 157 8.56 6.16 9.69
C TRP A 157 9.59 6.23 8.55
N ASN A 158 9.55 5.24 7.66
CA ASN A 158 10.07 5.28 6.28
C ASN A 158 8.98 4.68 5.40
N VAL A 159 8.05 5.53 5.01
CA VAL A 159 6.88 5.15 4.23
C VAL A 159 7.20 5.38 2.77
N ARG A 160 6.98 4.35 1.96
CA ARG A 160 7.05 4.45 0.50
C ARG A 160 5.73 4.94 -0.03
N GLU A 161 4.67 4.21 0.28
CA GLU A 161 3.34 4.47 -0.28
C GLU A 161 2.27 4.17 0.77
N MET A 162 1.21 4.95 0.75
CA MET A 162 -0.03 4.73 1.48
C MET A 162 -1.19 4.73 0.50
N VAL A 163 -2.02 3.70 0.57
CA VAL A 163 -3.21 3.59 -0.27
C VAL A 163 -4.43 3.45 0.61
N PHE A 164 -5.34 4.42 0.52
CA PHE A 164 -6.66 4.34 1.13
C PHE A 164 -7.59 3.53 0.23
N TYR A 165 -8.49 2.77 0.84
CA TYR A 165 -9.51 2.01 0.11
C TYR A 165 -10.86 2.08 0.83
N ASP A 166 -11.91 1.94 0.03
CA ASP A 166 -13.33 1.96 0.40
C ASP A 166 -13.95 0.57 0.47
#